data_AF-A0A349JV19-F1
#
_entry.id   AF-A0A349JV19-F1
#
_cell.length_a   1.000
_cell.length_b   1.000
_cell.length_c   1.000
_cell.angle_alpha   90.00
_cell.angle_beta   90.00
_cell.angle_gamma   90.00
#
_symmetry.space_group_name_H-M   'P 1'
#
loop_
_entity.id
_entity.type
_entity.pdbx_description
1 polymer ?
#
loop_
_entity_poly.entity_id
_entity_poly.type
_entity_poly.pdbx_seq_one_letter_code
_entity_poly.pdbx_strand_id
1 'polypeptide(L)'
;MSDGFYVPARHDGMATFPGPDGFTLLVRNHEMNRGSPAVPGRLGAFGNDNELLERLDPGTVYDIGDGGRPALGGTTTLLFDTREQRLVGHRLSLAGTLVNCAGGPTPWGSWISCEETVDAVGQGRLQDHGYNFEVPATWDGGVVTPVPLKAMGRFRHEAVAVHPASGIVYETEDRSDSLIYRFIPDRPGELARGGRLQALRILDQPSMDTRNWDGQTVRPGLPLAVAWIDMSDVEAPDDDLRSRGFEAGATR
;
A
#
# COMPACT_ATOMS: atom_id res chain seq x y z
N MET A 1 4.36 -6.75 -21.49
CA MET A 1 5.09 -7.51 -20.45
C MET A 1 5.23 -8.94 -20.93
N SER A 2 6.11 -9.73 -20.31
CA SER A 2 6.41 -11.11 -20.72
C SER A 2 5.21 -12.06 -20.61
N ASP A 3 4.25 -11.71 -19.75
CA ASP A 3 2.96 -12.38 -19.56
C ASP A 3 1.85 -11.90 -20.53
N GLY A 4 2.18 -10.99 -21.44
CA GLY A 4 1.26 -10.43 -22.43
C GLY A 4 0.32 -9.34 -21.92
N PHE A 5 0.46 -8.84 -20.68
CA PHE A 5 -0.23 -7.62 -20.22
C PHE A 5 0.57 -6.36 -20.57
N TYR A 6 -0.06 -5.19 -20.47
CA TYR A 6 0.64 -3.91 -20.59
C TYR A 6 1.29 -3.51 -19.27
N VAL A 7 2.38 -2.74 -19.34
CA VAL A 7 2.96 -2.10 -18.16
C VAL A 7 2.03 -0.95 -17.76
N PRO A 8 1.40 -0.96 -16.57
CA PRO A 8 0.60 0.19 -16.14
C PRO A 8 1.51 1.43 -16.01
N ALA A 9 0.93 2.63 -16.12
CA ALA A 9 1.70 3.87 -16.01
C ALA A 9 2.04 4.20 -14.53
N ARG A 10 2.53 5.42 -14.27
CA ARG A 10 2.73 5.98 -12.93
C ARG A 10 3.46 5.05 -11.97
N HIS A 11 4.67 4.66 -12.39
CA HIS A 11 5.55 3.87 -11.53
C HIS A 11 5.85 4.65 -10.26
N ASP A 12 5.74 3.97 -9.12
CA ASP A 12 5.98 4.57 -7.81
C ASP A 12 6.83 3.64 -6.93
N GLY A 13 6.60 3.62 -5.61
CA GLY A 13 7.36 2.87 -4.63
C GLY A 13 7.62 1.43 -5.03
N MET A 14 8.85 1.00 -4.72
CA MET A 14 9.38 -0.27 -5.19
C MET A 14 10.54 -0.73 -4.33
N ALA A 15 10.76 -2.03 -4.30
CA ALA A 15 11.89 -2.64 -3.61
C ALA A 15 12.48 -3.78 -4.43
N THR A 16 13.79 -3.99 -4.24
CA THR A 16 14.52 -5.10 -4.85
C THR A 16 14.65 -6.27 -3.89
N PHE A 17 14.65 -7.48 -4.45
CA PHE A 17 14.74 -8.74 -3.71
C PHE A 17 15.71 -9.69 -4.42
N PRO A 18 16.31 -10.66 -3.72
CA PRO A 18 17.04 -11.75 -4.36
C PRO A 18 16.12 -12.52 -5.32
N GLY A 19 16.57 -12.71 -6.56
CA GLY A 19 15.89 -13.51 -7.57
C GLY A 19 16.58 -14.85 -7.85
N PRO A 20 15.96 -15.73 -8.66
CA PRO A 20 16.57 -16.98 -9.08
C PRO A 20 17.87 -16.77 -9.86
N ASP A 21 18.78 -17.74 -9.82
CA ASP A 21 20.04 -17.75 -10.58
C ASP A 21 20.97 -16.52 -10.36
N GLY A 22 20.78 -15.84 -9.22
CA GLY A 22 21.49 -14.62 -8.87
C GLY A 22 21.00 -13.38 -9.61
N PHE A 23 19.83 -13.43 -10.25
CA PHE A 23 19.13 -12.27 -10.75
C PHE A 23 18.52 -11.44 -9.60
N THR A 24 18.01 -10.26 -9.94
CA THR A 24 17.34 -9.36 -9.00
C THR A 24 15.87 -9.25 -9.36
N LEU A 25 15.00 -9.44 -8.39
CA LEU A 25 13.59 -9.13 -8.50
C LEU A 25 13.35 -7.67 -8.10
N LEU A 26 12.45 -6.99 -8.80
CA LEU A 26 11.92 -5.68 -8.42
C LEU A 26 10.40 -5.77 -8.41
N VAL A 27 9.78 -5.55 -7.26
CA VAL A 27 8.32 -5.36 -7.17
C VAL A 27 8.06 -3.86 -7.16
N ARG A 28 7.19 -3.39 -8.05
CA ARG A 28 6.97 -1.96 -8.30
C ARG A 28 5.50 -1.61 -8.37
N ASN A 29 5.11 -0.58 -7.64
CA ASN A 29 3.76 -0.04 -7.65
C ASN A 29 3.41 0.76 -8.91
N HIS A 30 2.11 0.91 -9.10
CA HIS A 30 1.49 1.71 -10.13
C HIS A 30 0.39 2.59 -9.53
N GLU A 31 0.67 3.88 -9.39
CA GLU A 31 -0.17 4.87 -8.70
C GLU A 31 -1.32 5.39 -9.60
N MET A 32 -2.13 4.45 -10.08
CA MET A 32 -3.22 4.73 -11.02
C MET A 32 -4.50 5.06 -10.25
N ASN A 33 -5.17 6.17 -10.60
CA ASN A 33 -6.41 6.62 -9.96
C ASN A 33 -7.63 6.57 -10.91
N ARG A 34 -8.85 6.74 -10.37
CA ARG A 34 -10.15 6.67 -11.11
C ARG A 34 -10.33 7.77 -12.17
N GLY A 35 -9.38 8.69 -12.29
CA GLY A 35 -9.34 9.79 -13.26
C GLY A 35 -8.00 9.87 -13.99
N SER A 36 -7.29 8.75 -14.17
CA SER A 36 -6.06 8.69 -14.97
C SER A 36 -6.34 8.38 -16.46
N PRO A 37 -6.83 9.33 -17.29
CA PRO A 37 -6.57 9.29 -18.73
C PRO A 37 -5.78 10.53 -19.17
N ALA A 38 -4.46 10.38 -19.36
CA ALA A 38 -3.63 11.44 -19.97
C ALA A 38 -2.33 10.97 -20.65
N VAL A 39 -2.10 9.66 -20.79
CA VAL A 39 -1.20 9.16 -21.83
C VAL A 39 -2.08 8.44 -22.84
N PRO A 40 -2.24 8.96 -24.08
CA PRO A 40 -2.88 8.21 -25.14
C PRO A 40 -2.29 6.80 -25.21
N GLY A 41 -3.12 5.77 -25.03
CA GLY A 41 -2.74 4.38 -25.21
C GLY A 41 -2.29 3.59 -23.97
N ARG A 42 -2.43 4.09 -22.73
CA ARG A 42 -2.05 3.34 -21.52
C ARG A 42 -3.01 3.56 -20.34
N LEU A 43 -4.15 2.88 -20.35
CA LEU A 43 -5.15 2.95 -19.27
C LEU A 43 -4.86 1.99 -18.09
N GLY A 44 -4.01 0.97 -18.26
CA GLY A 44 -3.62 0.07 -17.17
C GLY A 44 -3.02 -1.22 -17.73
N ALA A 45 -2.98 -2.29 -16.93
CA ALA A 45 -2.49 -3.58 -17.40
C ALA A 45 -3.36 -4.20 -18.52
N PHE A 46 -4.63 -3.79 -18.59
CA PHE A 46 -5.67 -4.46 -19.35
C PHE A 46 -5.91 -3.93 -20.77
N GLY A 47 -5.18 -2.90 -21.18
CA GLY A 47 -5.39 -2.21 -22.46
C GLY A 47 -6.32 -1.01 -22.32
N ASN A 48 -6.69 -0.40 -23.46
CA ASN A 48 -7.47 0.83 -23.44
C ASN A 48 -8.95 0.57 -23.17
N ASP A 49 -9.45 -0.57 -23.63
CA ASP A 49 -10.85 -0.95 -23.49
C ASP A 49 -10.99 -2.08 -22.45
N ASN A 50 -9.95 -2.29 -21.63
CA ASN A 50 -9.81 -3.39 -20.68
C ASN A 50 -9.92 -4.78 -21.34
N GLU A 51 -9.56 -4.90 -22.61
CA GLU A 51 -9.71 -6.11 -23.42
C GLU A 51 -8.94 -7.33 -22.89
N LEU A 52 -7.91 -7.10 -22.05
CA LEU A 52 -7.14 -8.17 -21.43
C LEU A 52 -7.67 -8.56 -20.04
N LEU A 53 -8.69 -7.88 -19.50
CA LEU A 53 -9.22 -8.16 -18.16
C LEU A 53 -9.74 -9.61 -18.04
N GLU A 54 -10.43 -10.11 -19.07
CA GLU A 54 -10.97 -11.47 -19.11
C GLU A 54 -9.89 -12.57 -19.14
N ARG A 55 -8.61 -12.21 -19.32
CA ARG A 55 -7.49 -13.16 -19.23
C ARG A 55 -7.09 -13.49 -17.79
N LEU A 56 -7.55 -12.72 -16.81
CA LEU A 56 -7.36 -13.02 -15.40
C LEU A 56 -8.57 -13.76 -14.84
N ASP A 57 -8.31 -14.64 -13.87
CA ASP A 57 -9.36 -15.12 -12.98
C ASP A 57 -9.92 -13.90 -12.22
N PRO A 58 -11.24 -13.64 -12.25
CA PRO A 58 -11.86 -12.57 -11.47
C PRO A 58 -11.45 -12.57 -9.99
N GLY A 59 -11.17 -13.73 -9.39
CA GLY A 59 -10.69 -13.84 -8.01
C GLY A 59 -9.28 -13.29 -7.75
N THR A 60 -8.54 -12.92 -8.81
CA THR A 60 -7.21 -12.30 -8.73
C THR A 60 -7.22 -10.79 -9.00
N VAL A 61 -8.41 -10.19 -9.13
CA VAL A 61 -8.61 -8.75 -9.31
C VAL A 61 -9.41 -8.23 -8.13
N TYR A 62 -8.83 -7.32 -7.35
CA TYR A 62 -9.45 -6.88 -6.10
C TYR A 62 -10.79 -6.17 -6.34
N ASP A 63 -10.79 -5.16 -7.22
CA ASP A 63 -12.00 -4.49 -7.65
C ASP A 63 -12.08 -4.39 -9.19
N ILE A 64 -13.03 -5.12 -9.77
CA ILE A 64 -13.39 -5.04 -11.20
C ILE A 64 -14.21 -3.79 -11.54
N GLY A 65 -14.63 -3.04 -10.52
CA GLY A 65 -15.38 -1.80 -10.60
C GLY A 65 -16.79 -1.97 -11.16
N ASP A 66 -17.58 -0.91 -11.05
CA ASP A 66 -18.88 -0.85 -11.70
C ASP A 66 -18.75 -0.72 -13.22
N GLY A 67 -19.66 -1.37 -13.96
CA GLY A 67 -19.75 -1.22 -15.41
C GLY A 67 -18.48 -1.60 -16.19
N GLY A 68 -17.67 -2.53 -15.67
CA GLY A 68 -16.46 -3.04 -16.35
C GLY A 68 -15.26 -2.10 -16.31
N ARG A 69 -15.18 -1.23 -15.29
CA ARG A 69 -14.08 -0.27 -15.10
C ARG A 69 -13.23 -0.68 -13.88
N PRO A 70 -12.29 -1.63 -14.05
CA PRO A 70 -11.48 -2.12 -12.94
C PRO A 70 -10.68 -0.99 -12.30
N ALA A 71 -10.30 -1.19 -11.06
CA ALA A 71 -9.21 -0.44 -10.46
C ALA A 71 -7.90 -0.78 -11.19
N LEU A 72 -7.16 0.26 -11.59
CA LEU A 72 -6.08 0.16 -12.59
C LEU A 72 -4.67 0.21 -11.98
N GLY A 73 -4.57 0.31 -10.66
CA GLY A 73 -3.30 0.24 -9.95
C GLY A 73 -2.81 -1.19 -9.82
N GLY A 74 -1.99 -1.42 -8.81
CA GLY A 74 -1.40 -2.71 -8.49
C GLY A 74 0.11 -2.68 -8.58
N THR A 75 0.69 -3.86 -8.82
CA THR A 75 2.14 -4.02 -8.89
C THR A 75 2.55 -4.84 -10.09
N THR A 76 3.78 -4.58 -10.55
CA THR A 76 4.48 -5.47 -11.47
C THR A 76 5.75 -6.00 -10.84
N THR A 77 6.13 -7.23 -11.21
CA THR A 77 7.38 -7.87 -10.82
C THR A 77 8.30 -7.98 -12.03
N LEU A 78 9.51 -7.46 -11.90
CA LEU A 78 10.55 -7.50 -12.92
C LEU A 78 11.66 -8.46 -12.47
N LEU A 79 12.17 -9.26 -13.40
CA LEU A 79 13.39 -10.05 -13.24
C LEU A 79 14.51 -9.37 -14.02
N PHE A 80 15.54 -8.90 -13.32
CA PHE A 80 16.61 -8.10 -13.89
C PHE A 80 17.96 -8.79 -13.71
N ASP A 81 18.74 -8.82 -14.79
CA ASP A 81 20.12 -9.31 -14.79
C ASP A 81 21.04 -8.12 -14.54
N THR A 82 21.56 -8.01 -13.32
CA THR A 82 22.46 -6.93 -12.91
C THR A 82 23.87 -7.08 -13.48
N ARG A 83 24.25 -8.27 -13.94
CA ARG A 83 25.57 -8.52 -14.57
C ARG A 83 25.57 -8.00 -16.01
N GLU A 84 24.51 -8.33 -16.76
CA GLU A 84 24.34 -7.94 -18.17
C GLU A 84 23.54 -6.63 -18.34
N GLN A 85 23.08 -6.03 -17.23
CA GLN A 85 22.28 -4.81 -17.19
C GLN A 85 21.02 -4.84 -18.09
N ARG A 86 20.30 -5.97 -18.09
CA ARG A 86 19.13 -6.16 -18.97
C ARG A 86 17.94 -6.73 -18.22
N LEU A 87 16.76 -6.37 -18.69
CA LEU A 87 15.51 -6.97 -18.25
C LEU A 87 15.40 -8.39 -18.82
N VAL A 88 15.24 -9.37 -17.94
CA VAL A 88 15.02 -10.79 -18.30
C VAL A 88 13.53 -11.04 -18.47
N GLY A 89 12.71 -10.49 -17.57
CA GLY A 89 11.27 -10.67 -17.62
C GLY A 89 10.50 -9.61 -16.83
N HIS A 90 9.23 -9.47 -17.15
CA HIS A 90 8.32 -8.52 -16.51
C HIS A 90 6.91 -9.10 -16.50
N ARG A 91 6.23 -9.06 -15.36
CA ARG A 91 4.87 -9.58 -15.20
C ARG A 91 4.02 -8.72 -14.25
N LEU A 92 2.71 -8.83 -14.37
CA LEU A 92 1.75 -8.33 -13.39
C LEU A 92 1.81 -9.19 -12.12
N SER A 93 1.75 -8.56 -10.95
CA SER A 93 1.83 -9.26 -9.65
C SER A 93 0.69 -8.92 -8.68
N LEU A 94 0.06 -7.76 -8.79
CA LEU A 94 -1.16 -7.37 -8.06
C LEU A 94 -2.05 -6.59 -9.01
N ALA A 95 -3.37 -6.79 -8.93
CA ALA A 95 -4.35 -6.14 -9.82
C ALA A 95 -5.63 -5.76 -9.08
N GLY A 96 -6.33 -4.75 -9.60
CA GLY A 96 -7.62 -4.30 -9.04
C GLY A 96 -7.49 -3.41 -7.82
N THR A 97 -6.30 -2.90 -7.51
CA THR A 97 -6.07 -1.91 -6.43
C THR A 97 -5.91 -0.51 -7.01
N LEU A 98 -5.87 0.51 -6.16
CA LEU A 98 -5.96 1.92 -6.52
C LEU A 98 -4.86 2.75 -5.87
N VAL A 99 -4.31 3.69 -6.65
CA VAL A 99 -3.39 4.70 -6.14
C VAL A 99 -2.29 4.07 -5.29
N ASN A 100 -1.71 2.97 -5.81
CA ASN A 100 -0.63 2.29 -5.13
C ASN A 100 0.58 3.22 -5.11
N CYS A 101 0.80 3.92 -4.00
CA CYS A 101 1.82 4.95 -3.87
C CYS A 101 3.15 4.30 -3.49
N ALA A 102 3.61 4.46 -2.25
CA ALA A 102 4.76 3.75 -1.74
C ALA A 102 4.39 2.41 -1.06
N GLY A 103 5.11 2.06 -0.02
CA GLY A 103 5.03 0.74 0.58
C GLY A 103 6.29 0.40 1.36
N GLY A 104 6.55 -0.89 1.52
CA GLY A 104 7.76 -1.34 2.18
C GLY A 104 8.08 -2.82 1.97
N PRO A 105 9.37 -3.19 1.87
CA PRO A 105 9.77 -4.59 1.83
C PRO A 105 9.61 -5.23 3.21
N THR A 106 9.23 -6.50 3.23
CA THR A 106 9.18 -7.30 4.44
C THR A 106 10.47 -8.12 4.61
N PRO A 107 10.85 -8.46 5.86
CA PRO A 107 11.97 -9.35 6.13
C PRO A 107 11.80 -10.78 5.58
N TRP A 108 10.57 -11.19 5.26
CA TRP A 108 10.24 -12.52 4.78
C TRP A 108 10.04 -12.60 3.25
N GLY A 109 10.47 -11.57 2.51
CA GLY A 109 10.56 -11.63 1.06
C GLY A 109 9.28 -11.28 0.32
N SER A 110 8.52 -10.31 0.84
CA SER A 110 7.36 -9.73 0.16
C SER A 110 7.45 -8.20 0.13
N TRP A 111 6.62 -7.59 -0.70
CA TRP A 111 6.39 -6.15 -0.77
C TRP A 111 4.98 -5.85 -0.25
N ILE A 112 4.86 -4.89 0.66
CA ILE A 112 3.56 -4.32 1.04
C ILE A 112 3.31 -3.10 0.16
N SER A 113 2.26 -3.16 -0.66
CA SER A 113 1.80 -2.05 -1.49
C SER A 113 0.69 -1.28 -0.77
N CYS A 114 0.78 0.05 -0.78
CA CYS A 114 -0.10 0.94 -0.04
C CYS A 114 -1.07 1.68 -0.97
N GLU A 115 -2.38 1.56 -0.74
CA GLU A 115 -3.37 2.39 -1.43
C GLU A 115 -3.50 3.78 -0.76
N GLU A 116 -3.21 4.84 -1.51
CA GLU A 116 -3.24 6.22 -1.04
C GLU A 116 -4.62 6.89 -1.29
N THR A 117 -5.70 6.13 -1.09
CA THR A 117 -7.09 6.57 -1.31
C THR A 117 -8.02 6.11 -0.19
N VAL A 118 -9.25 6.62 -0.18
CA VAL A 118 -10.37 6.13 0.63
C VAL A 118 -11.63 6.01 -0.23
N ASP A 119 -11.48 5.69 -1.52
CA ASP A 119 -12.62 5.33 -2.37
C ASP A 119 -13.43 4.21 -1.68
N ALA A 120 -14.75 4.29 -1.76
CA ALA A 120 -15.67 3.36 -1.09
C ALA A 120 -16.65 2.74 -2.08
N VAL A 121 -17.29 1.64 -1.65
CA VAL A 121 -18.37 1.02 -2.42
C VAL A 121 -19.41 2.05 -2.85
N GLY A 122 -19.86 1.96 -4.10
CA GLY A 122 -20.86 2.88 -4.67
C GLY A 122 -20.27 4.16 -5.28
N GLN A 123 -18.97 4.44 -5.11
CA GLN A 123 -18.24 5.48 -5.86
C GLN A 123 -17.72 4.94 -7.21
N GLY A 124 -18.49 3.99 -7.76
CA GLY A 124 -18.14 3.04 -8.81
C GLY A 124 -17.12 1.97 -8.41
N ARG A 125 -16.88 1.83 -7.12
CA ARG A 125 -16.17 0.68 -6.57
C ARG A 125 -17.13 -0.38 -6.09
N LEU A 126 -16.73 -1.64 -6.25
CA LEU A 126 -17.42 -2.79 -5.68
C LEU A 126 -16.78 -3.22 -4.36
N GLN A 127 -15.60 -2.67 -4.04
CA GLN A 127 -14.90 -2.86 -2.76
C GLN A 127 -14.56 -1.50 -2.14
N ASP A 128 -14.37 -1.47 -0.82
CA ASP A 128 -13.76 -0.32 -0.16
C ASP A 128 -12.25 -0.34 -0.39
N HIS A 129 -11.64 0.82 -0.63
CA HIS A 129 -10.20 0.98 -0.83
C HIS A 129 -9.55 1.78 0.30
N GLY A 130 -8.23 1.86 0.27
CA GLY A 130 -7.41 2.46 1.32
C GLY A 130 -6.76 1.44 2.22
N TYR A 131 -6.44 0.26 1.66
CA TYR A 131 -5.81 -0.83 2.39
C TYR A 131 -4.40 -1.12 1.87
N ASN A 132 -3.63 -1.82 2.71
CA ASN A 132 -2.37 -2.41 2.31
C ASN A 132 -2.57 -3.82 1.72
N PHE A 133 -1.69 -4.19 0.79
CA PHE A 133 -1.71 -5.50 0.12
C PHE A 133 -0.31 -6.10 0.11
N GLU A 134 -0.20 -7.38 0.49
CA GLU A 134 1.08 -8.09 0.50
C GLU A 134 1.30 -8.87 -0.80
N VAL A 135 2.45 -8.65 -1.44
CA VAL A 135 2.84 -9.25 -2.71
C VAL A 135 4.17 -10.00 -2.53
N PRO A 136 4.19 -11.34 -2.56
CA PRO A 136 5.44 -12.11 -2.49
C PRO A 136 6.38 -11.76 -3.63
N ALA A 137 7.66 -11.55 -3.32
CA ALA A 137 8.68 -11.26 -4.31
C ALA A 137 9.22 -12.55 -4.92
N THR A 138 8.46 -13.16 -5.82
CA THR A 138 8.82 -14.39 -6.53
C THR A 138 8.75 -14.21 -8.04
N TRP A 139 9.58 -14.92 -8.81
CA TRP A 139 9.48 -14.88 -10.28
C TRP A 139 8.36 -15.78 -10.81
N ASP A 140 8.30 -17.03 -10.33
CA ASP A 140 7.43 -18.08 -10.86
C ASP A 140 5.95 -17.97 -10.42
N GLY A 141 5.58 -16.85 -9.77
CA GLY A 141 4.20 -16.56 -9.37
C GLY A 141 3.37 -15.92 -10.48
N GLY A 142 2.05 -16.05 -10.41
CA GLY A 142 1.10 -15.25 -11.19
C GLY A 142 0.74 -13.93 -10.51
N VAL A 143 -0.37 -13.33 -10.95
CA VAL A 143 -1.05 -12.28 -10.18
C VAL A 143 -1.55 -12.90 -8.88
N VAL A 144 -1.25 -12.26 -7.74
CA VAL A 144 -1.68 -12.78 -6.44
C VAL A 144 -3.19 -12.65 -6.26
N THR A 145 -3.79 -13.54 -5.48
CA THR A 145 -5.12 -13.27 -4.91
C THR A 145 -5.00 -12.07 -3.97
N PRO A 146 -5.66 -10.95 -4.25
CA PRO A 146 -5.53 -9.76 -3.43
C PRO A 146 -6.26 -9.95 -2.10
N VAL A 147 -5.53 -9.77 -1.00
CA VAL A 147 -6.09 -9.81 0.36
C VAL A 147 -5.87 -8.42 0.97
N PRO A 148 -6.92 -7.60 1.16
CA PRO A 148 -6.78 -6.32 1.85
C PRO A 148 -6.43 -6.57 3.32
N LEU A 149 -5.34 -5.97 3.80
CA LEU A 149 -4.87 -6.10 5.18
C LEU A 149 -5.67 -5.18 6.11
N LYS A 150 -6.97 -5.45 6.25
CA LYS A 150 -7.95 -4.59 6.93
C LYS A 150 -7.58 -4.20 8.36
N ALA A 151 -6.94 -5.10 9.11
CA ALA A 151 -6.52 -4.85 10.48
C ALA A 151 -5.39 -3.80 10.61
N MET A 152 -4.70 -3.48 9.51
CA MET A 152 -3.75 -2.37 9.42
C MET A 152 -4.43 -1.00 9.25
N GLY A 153 -5.76 -0.99 9.14
CA GLY A 153 -6.58 0.20 9.05
C GLY A 153 -6.82 0.68 7.62
N ARG A 154 -7.85 1.50 7.48
CA ARG A 154 -8.27 2.11 6.23
C ARG A 154 -8.02 3.61 6.26
N PHE A 155 -7.08 4.07 5.44
CA PHE A 155 -6.71 5.48 5.28
C PHE A 155 -5.84 5.64 4.02
N ARG A 156 -5.37 6.86 3.74
CA ARG A 156 -4.47 7.12 2.60
C ARG A 156 -3.04 6.69 2.93
N HIS A 157 -2.77 5.38 2.84
CA HIS A 157 -1.46 4.82 3.16
C HIS A 157 -0.40 5.33 2.20
N GLU A 158 0.72 5.81 2.74
CA GLU A 158 1.86 6.24 1.94
C GLU A 158 2.92 5.13 1.89
N ALA A 159 3.66 4.94 3.00
CA ALA A 159 4.73 3.97 3.10
C ALA A 159 4.64 3.16 4.39
N VAL A 160 5.32 2.01 4.38
CA VAL A 160 5.47 1.19 5.58
C VAL A 160 6.91 0.79 5.84
N ALA A 161 7.25 0.62 7.12
CA ALA A 161 8.54 0.12 7.56
C ALA A 161 8.35 -1.04 8.54
N VAL A 162 8.87 -2.22 8.21
CA VAL A 162 8.76 -3.40 9.07
C VAL A 162 9.98 -3.50 9.97
N HIS A 163 9.76 -3.57 11.30
CA HIS A 163 10.83 -3.87 12.24
C HIS A 163 11.14 -5.37 12.23
N PRO A 164 12.33 -5.80 11.78
CA PRO A 164 12.57 -7.21 11.46
C PRO A 164 12.46 -8.17 12.65
N ALA A 165 12.84 -7.72 13.85
CA ALA A 165 12.87 -8.59 15.02
C ALA A 165 11.46 -8.86 15.61
N SER A 166 10.54 -7.90 15.51
CA SER A 166 9.20 -8.04 16.08
C SER A 166 8.09 -8.22 15.04
N GLY A 167 8.34 -7.93 13.77
CA GLY A 167 7.32 -7.91 12.71
C GLY A 167 6.33 -6.75 12.81
N ILE A 168 6.58 -5.78 13.70
CA ILE A 168 5.75 -4.56 13.79
C ILE A 168 5.92 -3.77 12.49
N VAL A 169 4.80 -3.31 11.93
CA VAL A 169 4.78 -2.50 10.73
C VAL A 169 4.46 -1.06 11.14
N TYR A 170 5.33 -0.11 10.84
CA TYR A 170 5.08 1.32 11.02
C TYR A 170 4.50 1.89 9.74
N GLU A 171 3.48 2.73 9.84
CA GLU A 171 2.66 3.16 8.71
C GLU A 171 2.45 4.67 8.75
N THR A 172 2.49 5.30 7.58
CA THR A 172 2.24 6.73 7.41
C THR A 172 0.98 6.96 6.57
N GLU A 173 0.30 8.07 6.83
CA GLU A 173 -0.88 8.51 6.08
C GLU A 173 -0.59 9.85 5.41
N ASP A 174 -0.79 9.94 4.09
CA ASP A 174 -0.57 11.18 3.34
C ASP A 174 -1.78 12.11 3.42
N ARG A 175 -1.89 12.79 4.57
CA ARG A 175 -2.81 13.89 4.82
C ARG A 175 -2.16 14.94 5.68
N SER A 176 -2.71 16.15 5.60
CA SER A 176 -2.25 17.28 6.40
C SER A 176 -2.55 17.15 7.89
N ASP A 177 -3.54 16.35 8.27
CA ASP A 177 -4.06 16.12 9.61
C ASP A 177 -3.92 14.65 10.05
N SER A 178 -2.95 13.93 9.47
CA SER A 178 -2.70 12.50 9.71
C SER A 178 -2.09 12.20 11.08
N LEU A 179 -1.95 10.91 11.38
CA LEU A 179 -1.20 10.40 12.52
C LEU A 179 -0.05 9.50 12.03
N ILE A 180 0.85 9.15 12.96
CA ILE A 180 1.80 8.05 12.76
C ILE A 180 1.26 6.78 13.41
N TYR A 181 1.20 5.70 12.64
CA TYR A 181 0.63 4.44 13.09
C TYR A 181 1.69 3.34 13.23
N ARG A 182 1.37 2.31 14.02
CA ARG A 182 2.03 1.02 13.95
C ARG A 182 1.02 -0.12 14.07
N PHE A 183 1.19 -1.15 13.27
CA PHE A 183 0.47 -2.41 13.35
C PHE A 183 1.33 -3.48 14.01
N ILE A 184 0.77 -4.10 15.04
CA ILE A 184 1.34 -5.25 15.74
C ILE A 184 0.60 -6.50 15.24
N PRO A 185 1.19 -7.33 14.36
CA PRO A 185 0.53 -8.53 13.87
C PRO A 185 0.35 -9.54 15.01
N ASP A 186 -0.75 -10.29 14.96
CA ASP A 186 -0.95 -11.43 15.89
C ASP A 186 0.11 -12.52 15.67
N ARG A 187 0.60 -12.62 14.43
CA ARG A 187 1.73 -13.48 14.07
C ARG A 187 2.66 -12.77 13.09
N PRO A 188 3.91 -12.46 13.47
CA PRO A 188 4.91 -11.90 12.57
C PRO A 188 5.05 -12.75 11.30
N GLY A 189 5.03 -12.09 10.14
CA GLY A 189 5.10 -12.76 8.83
C GLY A 189 3.76 -13.24 8.26
N GLU A 190 2.65 -13.12 9.00
CA GLU A 190 1.31 -13.53 8.54
C GLU A 190 0.31 -12.38 8.75
N LEU A 191 0.53 -11.24 8.08
CA LEU A 191 -0.21 -9.98 8.30
C LEU A 191 -1.72 -10.12 8.09
N ALA A 192 -2.14 -10.97 7.16
CA ALA A 192 -3.55 -11.25 6.87
C ALA A 192 -4.30 -11.93 8.04
N ARG A 193 -3.60 -12.46 9.06
CA ARG A 193 -4.24 -13.02 10.26
C ARG A 193 -4.84 -11.96 11.18
N GLY A 194 -4.51 -10.69 10.96
CA GLY A 194 -4.92 -9.61 11.84
C GLY A 194 -3.87 -9.28 12.89
N GLY A 195 -4.26 -8.39 13.79
CA GLY A 195 -3.38 -7.78 14.77
C GLY A 195 -4.03 -6.53 15.37
N ARG A 196 -3.21 -5.68 15.98
CA ARG A 196 -3.65 -4.42 16.59
C ARG A 196 -2.98 -3.24 15.94
N LEU A 197 -3.79 -2.28 15.46
CA LEU A 197 -3.32 -0.99 15.02
C LEU A 197 -3.23 -0.03 16.21
N GLN A 198 -2.17 0.77 16.25
CA GLN A 198 -1.95 1.78 17.28
C GLN A 198 -1.51 3.10 16.65
N ALA A 199 -1.84 4.22 17.29
CA ALA A 199 -1.37 5.55 16.91
C ALA A 199 -0.35 6.09 17.93
N LEU A 200 0.65 6.83 17.45
CA LEU A 200 1.69 7.46 18.25
C LEU A 200 1.09 8.58 19.11
N ARG A 201 1.54 8.69 20.36
CA ARG A 201 1.21 9.78 21.28
C ARG A 201 2.45 10.30 22.00
N ILE A 202 2.54 11.61 22.19
CA ILE A 202 3.44 12.22 23.18
C ILE A 202 2.83 12.09 24.58
N LEU A 203 3.58 11.51 25.53
CA LEU A 203 3.06 11.16 26.87
C LEU A 203 2.50 12.36 27.62
N ASP A 204 3.29 13.43 27.72
CA ASP A 204 3.00 14.62 28.53
C ASP A 204 2.10 15.64 27.82
N GLN A 205 1.80 15.44 26.53
CA GLN A 205 1.01 16.34 25.69
C GLN A 205 0.07 15.53 24.79
N PRO A 206 -1.07 15.03 25.33
CA PRO A 206 -2.09 14.38 24.52
C PRO A 206 -2.58 15.33 23.42
N SER A 207 -2.87 14.80 22.23
CA SER A 207 -3.38 15.60 21.10
C SER A 207 -2.44 16.74 20.71
N MET A 208 -1.12 16.55 20.86
CA MET A 208 -0.13 17.52 20.42
C MET A 208 -0.11 17.62 18.90
N ASP A 209 0.00 18.85 18.39
CA ASP A 209 0.25 19.14 16.98
C ASP A 209 1.76 19.39 16.75
N THR A 210 2.38 18.49 16.01
CA THR A 210 3.84 18.41 15.78
C THR A 210 4.25 18.87 14.39
N ARG A 211 3.30 19.28 13.56
CA ARG A 211 3.53 19.69 12.16
C ARG A 211 4.37 20.96 12.04
N ASN A 212 4.40 21.78 13.11
CA ASN A 212 5.11 23.06 13.16
C ASN A 212 4.69 24.09 12.09
N TRP A 213 3.49 23.98 11.50
CA TRP A 213 3.06 24.83 10.39
C TRP A 213 2.71 26.26 10.79
N ASP A 214 1.97 26.43 11.89
CA ASP A 214 1.54 27.75 12.39
C ASP A 214 2.50 28.32 13.46
N GLY A 215 3.56 27.59 13.79
CA GLY A 215 4.54 27.95 14.81
C GLY A 215 5.39 26.74 15.22
N GLN A 216 6.53 26.98 15.88
CA GLN A 216 7.42 25.91 16.33
C GLN A 216 6.94 25.33 17.67
N THR A 217 6.12 24.28 17.61
CA THR A 217 5.68 23.50 18.77
C THR A 217 6.75 22.51 19.23
N VAL A 218 7.43 21.86 18.28
CA VAL A 218 8.52 20.90 18.53
C VAL A 218 9.82 21.43 17.95
N ARG A 219 10.85 21.59 18.78
CA ARG A 219 12.18 22.01 18.32
C ARG A 219 12.94 20.82 17.71
N PRO A 220 13.68 21.02 16.61
CA PRO A 220 14.57 19.98 16.08
C PRO A 220 15.53 19.46 17.16
N GLY A 221 15.64 18.13 17.26
CA GLY A 221 16.51 17.45 18.23
C GLY A 221 15.96 17.38 19.66
N LEU A 222 14.76 17.90 19.93
CA LEU A 222 14.10 17.72 21.23
C LEU A 222 13.62 16.28 21.38
N PRO A 223 14.16 15.49 22.34
CA PRO A 223 13.59 14.18 22.64
C PRO A 223 12.23 14.35 23.31
N LEU A 224 11.24 13.61 22.84
CA LEU A 224 9.92 13.53 23.42
C LEU A 224 9.64 12.08 23.85
N ALA A 225 9.08 11.91 25.04
CA ALA A 225 8.67 10.59 25.50
C ALA A 225 7.36 10.21 24.80
N VAL A 226 7.32 9.01 24.21
CA VAL A 226 6.18 8.53 23.41
C VAL A 226 5.53 7.29 23.99
N ALA A 227 4.24 7.15 23.70
CA ALA A 227 3.45 5.95 23.91
C ALA A 227 2.60 5.66 22.68
N TRP A 228 1.84 4.57 22.74
CA TRP A 228 0.99 4.11 21.65
C TRP A 228 -0.42 3.85 22.17
N ILE A 229 -1.42 4.30 21.42
CA ILE A 229 -2.84 4.15 21.75
C ILE A 229 -3.43 3.10 20.82
N ASP A 230 -4.10 2.08 21.37
CA ASP A 230 -4.86 1.12 20.57
C ASP A 230 -5.99 1.82 19.82
N MET A 231 -6.09 1.56 18.51
CA MET A 231 -7.14 2.08 17.65
C MET A 231 -8.26 1.05 17.50
N SER A 232 -9.52 1.48 17.61
CA SER A 232 -10.70 0.65 17.34
C SER A 232 -11.34 1.05 16.00
N ASP A 233 -12.17 0.16 15.45
CA ASP A 233 -12.97 0.41 14.25
C ASP A 233 -12.09 0.93 13.10
N VAL A 234 -10.98 0.21 12.88
CA VAL A 234 -9.86 0.66 12.04
C VAL A 234 -10.18 0.66 10.55
N GLU A 235 -11.25 -0.03 10.14
CA GLU A 235 -11.78 0.06 8.77
C GLU A 235 -12.45 1.41 8.49
N ALA A 236 -12.72 2.24 9.51
CA ALA A 236 -13.06 3.66 9.41
C ALA A 236 -13.88 4.06 8.15
N PRO A 237 -15.13 3.57 8.01
CA PRO A 237 -15.94 3.82 6.83
C PRO A 237 -16.19 5.31 6.58
N ASP A 238 -16.19 6.12 7.64
CA ASP A 238 -16.39 7.57 7.61
C ASP A 238 -15.09 8.38 7.39
N ASP A 239 -13.96 7.71 7.11
CA ASP A 239 -12.64 8.36 6.90
C ASP A 239 -12.24 9.27 8.08
N ASP A 240 -12.45 8.76 9.30
CA ASP A 240 -12.36 9.53 10.54
C ASP A 240 -11.27 9.02 11.51
N LEU A 241 -10.50 7.99 11.13
CA LEU A 241 -9.56 7.30 12.01
C LEU A 241 -8.55 8.24 12.66
N ARG A 242 -7.96 9.16 11.87
CA ARG A 242 -7.01 10.16 12.33
C ARG A 242 -7.62 11.17 13.30
N SER A 243 -8.87 11.59 13.04
CA SER A 243 -9.61 12.50 13.90
C SER A 243 -9.91 11.87 15.25
N ARG A 244 -10.45 10.64 15.25
CA ARG A 244 -10.71 9.87 16.49
C ARG A 244 -9.43 9.59 17.27
N GLY A 245 -8.35 9.23 16.57
CA GLY A 245 -7.05 9.01 17.21
C GLY A 245 -6.53 10.28 17.88
N PHE A 246 -6.61 11.42 17.19
CA PHE A 246 -6.20 12.71 17.74
C PHE A 246 -7.05 13.09 18.96
N GLU A 247 -8.38 12.92 18.92
CA GLU A 247 -9.28 13.14 20.05
C GLU A 247 -8.99 12.21 21.24
N ALA A 248 -8.54 10.98 20.97
CA ALA A 248 -8.09 10.02 21.98
C ALA A 248 -6.70 10.33 22.57
N GLY A 249 -6.00 11.35 22.04
CA GLY A 249 -4.71 11.82 22.53
C GLY A 249 -3.52 11.49 21.64
N ALA A 250 -3.72 10.87 20.47
CA ALA A 250 -2.65 10.66 19.49
C ALA A 250 -2.12 12.00 18.98
N THR A 251 -0.90 11.96 18.47
CA THR A 251 -0.17 13.14 18.00
C THR A 251 -0.27 13.23 16.48
N ARG A 252 -0.54 14.44 15.98
CA ARG A 252 -0.59 14.77 14.55
C ARG A 252 0.57 15.65 14.14
#